data_AF-A0A0L0UM57-F1
#
_entry.id   AF-A0A0L0UM57-F1
#
_cell.length_a   1.000
_cell.length_b   1.000
_cell.length_c   1.000
_cell.angle_alpha   90.00
_cell.angle_beta   90.00
_cell.angle_gamma   90.00
#
_symmetry.space_group_name_H-M   'P 1'
#
loop_
_entity.id
_entity.type
_entity.pdbx_description
1 polymer ?
#
loop_
_entity_poly.entity_id
_entity_poly.type
_entity_poly.pdbx_seq_one_letter_code
_entity_poly.pdbx_strand_id
1 'polypeptide(L)'
;MCWVIGQFFAVAVNKGSSPRQDEWAYRIPFGVQWVWPVPILCGLLFAPESPWWHVRKNDREAAKRSLIRLTSRNQPGFNPDETIAMIEHTNEMEKKLKSGVTYRDCFRGVDLRRTEIV
;
A
#
# COMPACT_ATOMS: atom_id res chain seq x y z
N MET A 1 -11.52 -9.14 2.78
CA MET A 1 -12.92 -8.66 2.77
C MET A 1 -13.20 -7.57 1.74
N CYS A 2 -12.35 -6.54 1.58
CA CYS A 2 -12.55 -5.47 0.59
C CYS A 2 -12.72 -5.98 -0.86
N TRP A 3 -12.03 -7.07 -1.21
CA TRP A 3 -12.08 -7.67 -2.55
C TRP A 3 -13.46 -8.25 -2.91
N VAL A 4 -14.09 -8.98 -1.98
CA VAL A 4 -15.42 -9.59 -2.18
C VAL A 4 -16.50 -8.51 -2.31
N ILE A 5 -16.38 -7.44 -1.51
CA ILE A 5 -17.29 -6.28 -1.56
C ILE A 5 -17.20 -5.60 -2.94
N GLY A 6 -15.98 -5.39 -3.45
CA GLY A 6 -15.77 -4.83 -4.79
C GLY A 6 -16.39 -5.70 -5.90
N GLN A 7 -16.22 -7.02 -5.82
CA GLN A 7 -16.84 -7.94 -6.79
C GLN A 7 -18.37 -7.92 -6.74
N PHE A 8 -18.96 -7.83 -5.54
CA PHE A 8 -20.40 -7.71 -5.39
C PHE A 8 -20.95 -6.48 -6.13
N PHE A 9 -20.33 -5.31 -5.94
CA PHE A 9 -20.72 -4.08 -6.65
C PHE A 9 -20.53 -4.22 -8.16
N ALA A 10 -19.43 -4.84 -8.61
CA ALA A 10 -19.19 -5.06 -10.04
C ALA A 10 -20.27 -5.95 -10.68
N VAL A 11 -20.67 -7.04 -10.01
CA VAL A 11 -21.72 -7.93 -10.51
C VAL A 11 -23.09 -7.24 -10.48
N ALA A 12 -23.40 -6.48 -9.44
CA ALA A 12 -24.65 -5.73 -9.34
C ALA A 12 -24.82 -4.70 -10.49
N VAL A 13 -23.79 -3.90 -10.76
CA VAL A 13 -23.80 -2.89 -11.83
C VAL A 13 -23.86 -3.53 -13.22
N ASN A 14 -23.13 -4.63 -13.44
CA ASN A 14 -23.20 -5.38 -14.69
C ASN A 14 -24.59 -6.00 -14.90
N LYS A 15 -25.18 -6.63 -13.87
CA LYS A 15 -26.51 -7.22 -13.97
C LYS A 15 -27.59 -6.17 -14.23
N GLY A 16 -27.47 -4.99 -13.62
CA GLY A 16 -28.37 -3.86 -13.85
C GLY A 16 -28.24 -3.21 -15.23
N SER A 17 -27.05 -3.28 -15.84
CA SER A 17 -26.80 -2.73 -17.19
C SER A 17 -27.02 -3.74 -18.31
N SER A 18 -26.99 -5.04 -18.02
CA SER A 18 -27.14 -6.14 -18.97
C SER A 18 -28.46 -6.19 -19.78
N PRO A 19 -29.64 -5.81 -19.28
CA PRO A 19 -30.87 -5.84 -20.09
C PRO A 19 -30.98 -4.66 -21.07
N ARG A 20 -30.06 -3.70 -21.03
CA ARG A 20 -30.06 -2.55 -21.94
C ARG A 20 -29.50 -2.95 -23.30
N GLN A 21 -30.16 -2.51 -24.37
CA GLN A 21 -29.71 -2.70 -25.76
C GLN A 21 -28.93 -1.48 -26.31
N ASP A 22 -28.75 -0.44 -25.50
CA ASP A 22 -28.06 0.79 -25.88
C ASP A 22 -26.56 0.72 -25.58
N GLU A 23 -25.78 1.62 -26.16
CA GLU A 23 -24.34 1.82 -25.87
C GLU A 23 -24.03 2.01 -24.36
N TRP A 24 -25.03 2.43 -23.57
CA TRP A 24 -24.90 2.59 -22.14
C TRP A 24 -24.75 1.26 -21.38
N ALA A 25 -25.07 0.12 -21.99
CA ALA A 25 -24.91 -1.21 -21.39
C ALA A 25 -23.45 -1.49 -20.97
N TYR A 26 -22.48 -1.04 -21.76
CA TYR A 26 -21.05 -1.18 -21.44
C TYR A 26 -20.47 0.08 -20.79
N ARG A 27 -20.91 1.28 -21.18
CA ARG A 27 -20.35 2.55 -20.65
C ARG A 27 -20.59 2.73 -19.15
N ILE A 28 -21.74 2.28 -18.62
CA ILE A 28 -22.07 2.41 -17.20
C ILE A 28 -21.10 1.61 -16.31
N PRO A 29 -20.87 0.30 -16.55
CA PRO A 29 -19.86 -0.48 -15.80
C PRO A 29 -18.47 0.15 -15.80
N PHE A 30 -18.00 0.66 -16.95
CA PHE A 30 -16.71 1.33 -17.05
C PHE A 30 -16.69 2.67 -16.30
N GLY A 31 -17.77 3.47 -16.41
CA GLY A 31 -17.88 4.76 -15.73
C GLY A 31 -17.85 4.63 -14.20
N VAL A 32 -18.50 3.60 -13.64
CA VAL A 32 -18.51 3.37 -12.18
C VAL A 32 -17.11 3.06 -11.63
N GLN A 33 -16.23 2.44 -12.41
CA GLN A 33 -14.85 2.18 -11.97
C GLN A 33 -14.08 3.48 -11.68
N TRP A 34 -14.40 4.56 -12.42
CA TRP A 34 -13.79 5.88 -12.23
C TRP A 34 -14.29 6.64 -11.01
N VAL A 35 -15.30 6.13 -10.30
CA VAL A 35 -15.76 6.74 -9.05
C VAL A 35 -14.75 6.54 -7.92
N TRP A 36 -13.99 5.43 -7.92
CA TRP A 36 -13.08 5.08 -6.81
C TRP A 36 -11.81 5.93 -6.69
N PRO A 37 -11.16 6.39 -7.79
CA PRO A 37 -10.03 7.31 -7.70
C PRO A 37 -10.33 8.60 -6.92
N VAL A 38 -11.55 9.13 -6.99
CA VAL A 38 -11.93 10.40 -6.32
C VAL A 38 -11.87 10.31 -4.79
N PRO A 39 -12.58 9.39 -4.10
CA PRO A 39 -12.49 9.25 -2.66
C PRO A 39 -11.10 8.78 -2.20
N ILE A 40 -10.39 8.00 -3.01
CA ILE A 40 -9.00 7.61 -2.72
C ILE A 40 -8.10 8.86 -2.71
N LEU A 41 -8.22 9.73 -3.72
CA LEU A 41 -7.45 10.98 -3.81
C LEU A 41 -7.78 11.90 -2.63
N CYS A 42 -9.06 12.05 -2.30
CA CYS A 42 -9.48 12.79 -1.11
C CYS A 42 -8.86 12.20 0.16
N GLY A 43 -8.90 10.88 0.33
CA GLY A 43 -8.28 10.19 1.48
C GLY A 43 -6.77 10.40 1.54
N LEU A 44 -6.08 10.38 0.40
CA LEU A 44 -4.64 10.60 0.31
C LEU A 44 -4.24 12.00 0.80
N LEU A 45 -5.04 13.03 0.49
CA LEU A 45 -4.78 14.40 0.96
C LEU A 45 -4.84 14.52 2.49
N PHE A 46 -5.62 13.67 3.16
CA PHE A 46 -5.75 13.67 4.63
C PHE A 46 -4.87 12.62 5.31
N ALA A 47 -4.30 11.68 4.57
CA ALA A 47 -3.46 10.62 5.11
C ALA A 47 -2.10 11.21 5.54
N PRO A 48 -1.60 10.91 6.76
CA PRO A 48 -0.25 11.27 7.12
C PRO A 48 0.75 10.51 6.23
N GLU A 49 1.83 11.20 5.88
CA GLU A 49 2.96 10.59 5.18
C GLU A 49 3.56 9.43 6.01
N SER A 50 4.07 8.41 5.33
CA SER A 50 4.56 7.22 6.05
C SER A 50 5.81 7.56 6.88
N PRO A 51 5.94 7.05 8.12
CA PRO A 51 7.11 7.30 8.97
C PRO A 51 8.40 6.74 8.35
N TRP A 52 8.29 5.64 7.58
CA TRP A 52 9.39 5.06 6.82
C TRP A 52 9.98 5.99 5.77
N TRP A 53 9.13 6.78 5.10
CA TRP A 53 9.57 7.76 4.11
C TRP A 53 10.40 8.87 4.77
N HIS A 54 9.93 9.39 5.91
CA HIS A 54 10.64 10.41 6.68
C HIS A 54 11.99 9.91 7.23
N VAL A 55 12.05 8.68 7.76
CA VAL A 55 13.31 8.06 8.21
C VAL A 55 14.32 7.93 7.07
N ARG A 56 13.87 7.57 5.86
CA ARG A 56 14.76 7.50 4.69
C ARG A 56 15.29 8.86 4.23
N LYS A 57 14.61 9.96 4.58
CA LYS A 57 15.01 11.34 4.30
C LYS A 57 15.86 11.97 5.43
N ASN A 58 16.23 11.22 6.46
CA ASN A 58 16.89 11.72 7.68
C ASN A 58 16.06 12.75 8.46
N ASP A 59 14.74 12.77 8.29
CA ASP A 59 13.84 13.66 9.04
C ASP A 59 13.15 12.88 10.18
N ARG A 60 13.87 12.75 11.29
CA ARG A 60 13.42 12.00 12.47
C ARG A 60 12.22 12.66 13.17
N GLU A 61 12.19 13.99 13.20
CA GLU A 61 11.13 14.77 13.84
C GLU A 61 9.79 14.66 13.10
N ALA A 62 9.81 14.67 11.76
CA ALA A 62 8.61 14.41 10.97
C ALA A 62 8.17 12.94 11.06
N ALA A 63 9.12 12.00 11.10
CA ALA A 63 8.82 10.58 11.30
C ALA A 63 8.06 10.34 12.62
N LYS A 64 8.49 11.00 13.71
CA LYS A 64 7.83 10.93 15.01
C LYS A 64 6.41 11.49 14.99
N ARG A 65 6.22 12.64 14.34
CA ARG A 65 4.88 13.26 14.19
C ARG A 65 3.93 12.38 13.39
N SER A 66 4.38 11.79 12.28
CA SER A 66 3.57 10.88 11.47
C SER A 66 3.27 9.57 12.22
N LEU A 67 4.25 9.02 12.94
CA LEU A 67 4.06 7.83 13.76
C LEU A 67 3.03 8.05 14.87
N ILE A 68 3.09 9.17 15.59
CA ILE A 68 2.09 9.53 16.62
C ILE A 68 0.69 9.70 16.03
N ARG A 69 0.58 10.20 14.78
CA ARG A 69 -0.72 10.35 14.11
C ARG A 69 -1.29 9.01 13.62
N LEU A 70 -0.42 8.05 13.30
CA LEU A 70 -0.81 6.70 12.87
C LEU A 70 -1.10 5.77 14.05
N THR A 71 -0.40 5.94 15.18
CA THR A 71 -0.60 5.13 16.38
C THR A 71 -1.77 5.66 17.22
N SER A 72 -2.60 4.76 17.75
CA SER A 72 -3.66 5.13 18.68
C SER A 72 -3.06 5.72 19.96
N ARG A 73 -3.52 6.91 20.37
CA ARG A 73 -3.06 7.63 21.58
C ARG A 73 -3.19 6.84 22.88
N ASN A 74 -3.92 5.72 22.86
CA ASN A 74 -4.32 4.97 24.04
C ASN A 74 -3.58 3.63 24.23
N GLN A 75 -2.42 3.43 23.58
CA GLN A 75 -1.57 2.26 23.86
C GLN A 75 -0.66 2.52 25.06
N PRO A 76 -0.92 1.90 26.24
CA PRO A 76 -0.01 2.00 27.37
C PRO A 76 1.32 1.32 27.02
N GLY A 77 2.42 2.08 27.05
CA GLY A 77 3.77 1.58 26.76
C GLY A 77 4.28 1.83 25.33
N PHE A 78 3.55 2.54 24.47
CA PHE A 78 4.09 2.91 23.16
C PHE A 78 5.08 4.06 23.28
N ASN A 79 6.38 3.76 23.12
CA ASN A 79 7.43 4.77 23.01
C ASN A 79 7.72 5.04 21.52
N PRO A 80 7.34 6.21 20.99
CA PRO A 80 7.56 6.55 19.58
C PRO A 80 9.05 6.51 19.21
N ASP A 81 9.93 6.82 20.15
CA ASP A 81 11.37 6.88 19.91
C ASP A 81 11.99 5.48 19.71
N GLU A 82 11.50 4.46 20.43
CA GLU A 82 11.94 3.07 20.25
C GLU A 82 11.49 2.51 18.90
N THR A 83 10.26 2.83 18.50
CA THR A 83 9.72 2.38 17.21
C THR A 83 10.48 3.01 16.04
N ILE A 84 10.85 4.29 16.13
CA ILE A 84 11.66 4.95 15.11
C ILE A 84 13.07 4.37 15.08
N ALA A 85 13.69 4.11 16.23
CA ALA A 85 15.01 3.47 16.29
C ALA A 85 14.99 2.07 15.66
N MET A 86 13.92 1.30 15.87
CA MET A 86 13.71 0.01 15.19
C MET A 86 13.57 0.19 13.68
N ILE A 87 12.79 1.16 13.21
CA ILE A 87 12.63 1.49 11.78
C ILE A 87 13.98 1.89 11.14
N GLU A 88 14.78 2.73 11.82
CA GLU A 88 16.12 3.13 11.41
C GLU A 88 17.03 1.90 11.28
N HIS A 89 17.08 1.05 12.31
CA HIS A 89 17.89 -0.15 12.33
C HIS A 89 17.52 -1.14 11.20
N THR A 90 16.23 -1.39 10.99
CA THR A 90 15.75 -2.24 9.90
C THR A 90 16.09 -1.65 8.53
N ASN A 91 15.95 -0.34 8.36
CA ASN A 91 16.27 0.32 7.09
C ASN A 91 17.78 0.28 6.78
N GLU A 92 18.65 0.38 7.80
CA GLU A 92 20.09 0.18 7.63
C GLU A 92 20.46 -1.26 7.28
N MET A 93 19.85 -2.23 7.96
CA MET A 93 19.99 -3.66 7.63
C MET A 93 19.56 -3.92 6.19
N GLU A 94 18.40 -3.43 5.77
CA GLU A 94 17.93 -3.56 4.39
C GLU A 94 18.88 -2.89 3.40
N LYS A 95 19.41 -1.70 3.69
CA LYS A 95 20.38 -1.03 2.81
C LYS A 95 21.66 -1.85 2.65
N LYS A 96 22.17 -2.43 3.74
CA LYS A 96 23.36 -3.31 3.72
C LYS A 96 23.10 -4.61 2.95
N LEU A 97 21.90 -5.19 3.06
CA LEU A 97 21.53 -6.36 2.28
C LEU A 97 21.28 -6.03 0.79
N LYS A 98 20.73 -4.84 0.50
CA LYS A 98 20.38 -4.40 -0.86
C LYS A 98 21.57 -3.87 -1.65
N SER A 99 22.65 -3.46 -1.00
CA SER A 99 23.85 -2.97 -1.69
C SER A 99 24.54 -4.12 -2.44
N GLY A 100 24.21 -4.26 -3.73
CA GLY A 100 24.85 -5.21 -4.64
C GLY A 100 23.92 -6.27 -5.23
N VAL A 101 22.69 -6.41 -4.74
CA VAL A 101 21.70 -7.34 -5.33
C VAL A 101 20.97 -6.67 -6.49
N THR A 102 20.99 -7.37 -7.62
CA THR A 102 20.32 -6.98 -8.86
C THR A 102 19.23 -7.99 -9.18
N TYR A 103 18.18 -7.60 -9.91
CA TYR A 103 17.15 -8.54 -10.40
C TYR A 103 17.70 -9.76 -11.15
N ARG A 104 18.93 -9.66 -11.68
CA ARG A 104 19.63 -10.77 -12.36
C ARG A 104 20.09 -11.86 -11.39
N ASP A 105 20.19 -11.57 -10.09
CA ASP A 105 20.62 -12.52 -9.07
C ASP A 105 19.50 -13.52 -8.73
N CYS A 106 18.22 -13.15 -8.93
CA CYS A 106 17.10 -14.08 -8.82
C CYS A 106 17.19 -15.26 -9.80
N PHE A 107 17.96 -15.11 -10.89
CA PHE A 107 18.15 -16.14 -11.91
C PHE A 107 19.51 -16.86 -11.82
N ARG A 108 20.22 -16.74 -10.70
CA ARG A 108 21.55 -17.35 -10.52
C ARG A 108 21.63 -18.11 -9.20
N GLY A 109 22.35 -19.25 -9.23
CA GLY A 109 22.70 -20.02 -8.04
C GLY A 109 21.50 -20.56 -7.26
N VAL A 110 21.57 -20.46 -5.92
CA VAL A 110 20.56 -20.99 -4.99
C VAL A 110 19.22 -20.26 -5.11
N ASP A 111 19.21 -18.99 -5.51
CA ASP A 111 18.00 -18.18 -5.64
C ASP A 111 17.15 -18.57 -6.86
N LEU A 112 17.76 -19.11 -7.92
CA LEU A 112 17.01 -19.70 -9.05
C LEU A 112 16.16 -20.89 -8.59
N ARG A 113 16.75 -21.79 -7.78
CA ARG A 113 16.04 -22.95 -7.22
C ARG A 113 14.93 -22.53 -6.23
N ARG A 114 15.10 -21.41 -5.51
CA ARG A 114 14.05 -20.86 -4.64
C ARG A 114 12.91 -20.22 -5.42
N THR A 115 13.22 -19.62 -6.57
CA THR A 115 12.23 -18.97 -7.43
C THR A 115 11.42 -20.01 -8.23
N GLU A 116 12.00 -21.17 -8.55
CA GLU A 116 11.35 -22.24 -9.32
C GLU A 116 10.38 -23.11 -8.49
N ILE A 117 10.54 -23.18 -7.15
CA ILE A 117 9.75 -24.07 -6.26
C ILE A 117 8.45 -23.39 -5.74
N VAL A 118 8.03 -22.24 -6.29
CA VAL A 118 6.82 -21.51 -5.84
C VAL A 118 5.56 -21.98 -6.57
#